data_AF-A0A9W7XPZ8-F1
#
_entry.id   AF-A0A9W7XPZ8-F1
#
_cell.length_a   1.000
_cell.length_b   1.000
_cell.length_c   1.000
_cell.angle_alpha   90.00
_cell.angle_beta   90.00
_cell.angle_gamma   90.00
#
_symmetry.space_group_name_H-M   'P 1'
#
loop_
_entity.id
_entity.type
_entity.pdbx_description
1 polymer ?
#
loop_
_entity_poly.entity_id
_entity_poly.type
_entity_poly.pdbx_seq_one_letter_code
_entity_poly.pdbx_strand_id
1 'polypeptide(L)'
;MFDERGTLSLVDRKKNIFKLSQGEYVAPERLEVVFGNCPLIDQVYIHGDSLQSTLVAIVVPNEALLTQATGATLVHLLDKPFAALCRESEVAGLVLKAMDTWGRSNTLKGFEIPKAVYLESDPFSIENGLLTPTLKVKRPAAKAHYVQTITDLYASLQAAS
;
A
#
# COMPACT_ATOMS: atom_id res chain seq x y z
N MET A 1 -14.15 13.89 -19.42
CA MET A 1 -15.50 14.16 -19.94
C MET A 1 -16.04 15.30 -19.11
N PHE A 2 -16.48 16.38 -19.74
CA PHE A 2 -17.09 17.52 -19.06
C PHE A 2 -18.57 17.19 -18.80
N ASP A 3 -19.06 17.49 -17.60
CA ASP A 3 -20.47 17.38 -17.25
C ASP A 3 -21.16 18.74 -17.47
N GLU A 4 -22.42 18.76 -17.90
CA GLU A 4 -23.21 19.95 -18.28
C GLU A 4 -23.46 20.96 -17.13
N ARG A 5 -22.89 20.72 -15.93
CA ARG A 5 -23.00 21.59 -14.75
C ARG A 5 -21.72 22.34 -14.38
N GLY A 6 -20.68 22.30 -15.22
CA GLY A 6 -19.46 23.09 -14.99
C GLY A 6 -18.62 22.65 -13.79
N THR A 7 -18.91 21.50 -13.20
CA THR A 7 -18.13 20.94 -12.09
C THR A 7 -16.90 20.22 -12.66
N LEU A 8 -15.73 20.84 -12.48
CA LEU A 8 -14.45 20.27 -12.88
C LEU A 8 -13.98 19.32 -11.77
N SER A 9 -14.29 18.04 -11.90
CA SER A 9 -13.71 17.01 -11.03
C SER A 9 -12.24 16.83 -11.42
N LEU A 10 -11.32 17.31 -10.59
CA LEU A 10 -9.88 17.10 -10.78
C LEU A 10 -9.54 15.62 -10.52
N VAL A 11 -9.75 14.77 -11.52
CA VAL A 11 -9.42 13.34 -11.45
C VAL A 11 -7.96 13.15 -11.83
N ASP A 12 -7.08 13.39 -10.86
CA ASP A 12 -5.67 12.95 -10.84
C ASP A 12 -4.76 13.49 -11.98
N ARG A 13 -3.45 13.31 -11.86
CA ARG A 13 -2.51 13.70 -12.93
C ARG A 13 -2.48 12.62 -14.00
N LYS A 14 -2.71 12.98 -15.27
CA LYS A 14 -2.69 12.09 -16.47
C LYS A 14 -1.45 11.17 -16.57
N LYS A 15 -0.36 11.46 -15.86
CA LYS A 15 0.88 10.66 -15.85
C LYS A 15 0.95 9.59 -14.76
N ASN A 16 0.05 9.58 -13.79
CA ASN A 16 0.13 8.70 -12.62
C ASN A 16 -0.91 7.58 -12.60
N ILE A 17 -1.87 7.58 -13.54
CA ILE A 17 -2.83 6.49 -13.71
C ILE A 17 -2.18 5.38 -14.54
N PHE A 18 -2.22 4.15 -14.07
CA PHE A 18 -1.77 2.99 -14.84
C PHE A 18 -2.93 2.04 -15.10
N LYS A 19 -2.80 1.29 -16.20
CA LYS A 19 -3.78 0.30 -16.64
C LYS A 19 -3.31 -1.07 -16.21
N LEU A 20 -4.16 -1.83 -15.52
CA LEU A 20 -3.91 -3.23 -15.18
C LEU A 20 -4.09 -4.12 -16.43
N SER A 21 -3.52 -5.33 -16.40
CA SER A 21 -3.65 -6.29 -17.50
C SER A 21 -5.10 -6.63 -17.86
N GLN A 22 -6.01 -6.52 -16.90
CA GLN A 22 -7.45 -6.75 -17.07
C GLN A 22 -8.20 -5.65 -17.83
N GLY A 23 -7.58 -4.49 -18.08
CA GLY A 23 -8.22 -3.37 -18.76
C GLY A 23 -8.62 -2.20 -17.87
N GLU A 24 -8.68 -2.40 -16.55
CA GLU A 24 -9.08 -1.38 -15.57
C GLU A 24 -7.96 -0.35 -15.34
N TYR A 25 -8.37 0.89 -15.07
CA TYR A 25 -7.47 1.99 -14.73
C TYR A 25 -7.43 2.19 -13.22
N VAL A 26 -6.22 2.28 -12.67
CA VAL A 26 -6.00 2.49 -11.23
C VAL A 26 -5.19 3.75 -11.03
N ALA A 27 -5.65 4.59 -10.09
CA ALA A 27 -4.97 5.79 -9.65
C ALA A 27 -4.31 5.51 -8.28
N PRO A 28 -2.99 5.26 -8.22
CA PRO A 28 -2.32 4.93 -6.97
C PRO A 28 -2.33 6.08 -5.97
N GLU A 29 -2.33 7.34 -6.40
CA GLU A 29 -2.43 8.49 -5.47
C GLU A 29 -3.75 8.46 -4.70
N ARG A 30 -4.87 8.18 -5.37
CA ARG A 30 -6.17 8.02 -4.71
C ARG A 30 -6.13 6.91 -3.67
N LEU A 31 -5.55 5.77 -4.02
CA LEU A 31 -5.45 4.63 -3.10
C LEU A 31 -4.57 4.96 -1.90
N GLU A 32 -3.41 5.57 -2.12
CA GLU A 32 -2.49 6.00 -1.06
C GLU A 32 -3.16 6.98 -0.10
N VAL A 33 -4.00 7.89 -0.59
CA VAL A 33 -4.80 8.79 0.27
C VAL A 33 -5.84 8.02 1.09
N VAL A 34 -6.57 7.09 0.48
CA VAL A 34 -7.60 6.30 1.19
C VAL A 34 -6.98 5.42 2.26
N PHE A 35 -5.90 4.71 1.93
CA PHE A 35 -5.20 3.83 2.86
C PHE A 35 -4.38 4.61 3.90
N GLY A 36 -3.83 5.77 3.55
CA GLY A 36 -3.15 6.66 4.50
C GLY A 36 -4.10 7.29 5.53
N ASN A 37 -5.41 7.26 5.31
CA ASN A 37 -6.40 7.61 6.33
C ASN A 37 -6.75 6.44 7.27
N CYS A 38 -6.20 5.25 7.05
CA CYS A 38 -6.42 4.11 7.93
C CYS A 38 -5.58 4.29 9.19
N PRO A 39 -6.15 4.21 10.40
CA PRO A 39 -5.39 4.43 11.63
C PRO A 39 -4.24 3.44 11.82
N LEU A 40 -4.35 2.23 11.27
CA LEU A 40 -3.30 1.21 11.36
C LEU A 40 -2.05 1.55 10.51
N ILE A 41 -2.16 2.48 9.57
CA ILE A 41 -1.15 2.78 8.55
C ILE A 41 -0.71 4.23 8.69
N ASP A 42 0.58 4.46 8.95
CA ASP A 42 1.14 5.81 8.94
C ASP A 42 1.49 6.25 7.53
N GLN A 43 2.10 5.36 6.74
CA GLN A 43 2.47 5.66 5.36
C GLN A 43 2.26 4.46 4.46
N VAL A 44 1.94 4.71 3.20
CA VAL A 44 1.70 3.68 2.21
C VAL A 44 2.23 4.11 0.86
N TYR A 45 2.85 3.17 0.17
CA TYR A 45 3.29 3.30 -1.20
C TYR A 45 2.70 2.17 -2.02
N ILE A 46 1.90 2.51 -3.04
CA ILE A 46 1.23 1.52 -3.87
C ILE A 46 1.94 1.41 -5.20
N HIS A 47 2.27 0.18 -5.54
CA HIS A 47 2.88 -0.16 -6.80
C HIS A 47 1.96 -1.06 -7.62
N GLY A 48 1.81 -0.70 -8.88
CA GLY A 48 1.14 -1.52 -9.87
C GLY A 48 1.91 -1.52 -11.17
N ASP A 49 2.02 -2.70 -11.76
CA ASP A 49 2.58 -2.90 -13.09
C ASP A 49 1.45 -3.21 -14.08
N SER A 50 1.59 -2.71 -15.31
CA SER A 50 0.63 -2.98 -16.39
C SER A 50 0.62 -4.45 -16.83
N LEU A 51 1.72 -5.16 -16.59
CA LEU A 51 1.82 -6.60 -16.85
C LEU A 51 1.07 -7.43 -15.80
N GLN A 52 0.80 -6.85 -14.63
CA GLN A 52 0.20 -7.56 -13.51
C GLN A 52 -1.29 -7.21 -13.38
N SER A 53 -2.08 -8.19 -12.96
CA SER A 53 -3.52 -8.00 -12.67
C SER A 53 -3.77 -7.53 -11.23
N THR A 54 -2.73 -7.58 -10.39
CA THR A 54 -2.79 -7.29 -8.96
C THR A 54 -1.85 -6.17 -8.57
N LEU A 55 -2.21 -5.47 -7.50
CA LEU A 55 -1.40 -4.43 -6.90
C LEU A 55 -0.60 -5.00 -5.72
N VAL A 56 0.57 -4.42 -5.50
CA VAL A 56 1.37 -4.65 -4.30
C VAL A 56 1.56 -3.32 -3.58
N ALA A 57 1.67 -3.36 -2.26
CA ALA A 57 1.88 -2.15 -1.48
C ALA A 57 2.96 -2.33 -0.43
N ILE A 58 3.63 -1.22 -0.14
CA ILE A 58 4.63 -1.09 0.91
C ILE A 58 3.99 -0.20 1.96
N VAL A 59 3.86 -0.72 3.16
CA VAL A 59 3.08 -0.11 4.22
C VAL A 59 4.00 0.09 5.41
N VAL A 60 4.02 1.30 5.94
CA VAL A 60 4.62 1.61 7.24
C VAL A 60 3.47 1.61 8.24
N PRO A 61 3.28 0.53 9.00
CA PRO A 61 2.22 0.47 10.00
C PRO A 61 2.58 1.30 11.22
N ASN A 62 1.56 1.74 11.96
CA ASN A 62 1.76 2.40 13.23
C ASN A 62 2.16 1.38 14.31
N GLU A 63 3.31 1.56 14.96
CA GLU A 63 3.87 0.61 15.95
C GLU A 63 2.87 0.28 17.07
N ALA A 64 2.21 1.29 17.62
CA ALA A 64 1.30 1.12 18.76
C ALA A 64 0.04 0.32 18.38
N LEU A 65 -0.54 0.60 17.21
CA LEU A 65 -1.73 -0.10 16.73
C LEU A 65 -1.40 -1.49 16.18
N LEU A 66 -0.24 -1.66 15.54
CA LEU A 66 0.23 -2.96 15.08
C LEU A 66 0.45 -3.90 16.26
N THR A 67 1.11 -3.41 17.32
CA THR A 67 1.36 -4.21 18.54
C THR A 67 0.06 -4.63 19.21
N GLN A 68 -0.95 -3.73 19.27
CA GLN A 68 -2.27 -4.08 19.79
C GLN A 68 -2.99 -5.12 18.93
N ALA A 69 -3.00 -4.95 17.60
CA ALA A 69 -3.67 -5.88 16.70
C ALA A 69 -2.98 -7.26 16.68
N THR A 70 -1.65 -7.26 16.74
CA THR A 70 -0.82 -8.45 16.91
C THR A 70 -1.09 -9.08 18.26
N GLY A 71 -1.22 -8.31 19.34
CA GLY A 71 -1.54 -8.83 20.66
C GLY A 71 -2.92 -9.46 20.78
N ALA A 72 -3.89 -8.97 20.03
CA ALA A 72 -5.23 -9.55 19.99
C ALA A 72 -5.29 -10.88 19.22
N THR A 73 -4.42 -11.06 18.22
CA THR A 73 -4.51 -12.19 17.26
C THR A 73 -3.36 -13.19 17.39
N LEU A 74 -2.16 -12.69 17.65
CA LEU A 74 -0.86 -13.36 17.59
C LEU A 74 -0.07 -13.05 18.87
N VAL A 75 -0.65 -13.43 20.02
CA VAL A 75 -0.09 -13.18 21.36
C VAL A 75 1.37 -13.65 21.49
N HIS A 76 1.74 -14.69 20.75
CA HIS A 76 3.09 -15.27 20.76
C HIS A 76 4.17 -14.39 20.10
N LEU A 77 3.78 -13.38 19.32
CA LEU A 77 4.70 -12.43 18.68
C LEU A 77 4.83 -11.12 19.46
N LEU A 78 4.04 -10.90 20.52
CA LEU A 78 4.00 -9.64 21.26
C LEU A 78 5.35 -9.25 21.89
N ASP A 79 6.19 -10.23 22.21
CA ASP A 79 7.52 -10.04 22.80
C ASP A 79 8.59 -9.64 21.77
N LYS A 80 8.28 -9.72 20.47
CA LYS A 80 9.24 -9.40 19.41
C LYS A 80 9.30 -7.88 19.16
N PRO A 81 10.49 -7.35 18.81
CA PRO A 81 10.61 -5.94 18.43
C PRO A 81 9.82 -5.65 17.15
N PHE A 82 9.38 -4.41 16.99
CA PHE A 82 8.58 -3.94 15.84
C PHE A 82 9.17 -4.34 14.47
N ALA A 83 10.50 -4.23 14.32
CA ALA A 83 11.18 -4.63 13.09
C ALA A 83 11.07 -6.13 12.78
N ALA A 84 11.03 -6.97 13.82
CA ALA A 84 10.79 -8.41 13.64
C ALA A 84 9.32 -8.68 13.31
N LEU A 85 8.38 -7.97 13.95
CA LEU A 85 6.94 -8.07 13.63
C LEU A 85 6.66 -7.76 12.16
N CYS A 86 7.28 -6.72 11.61
CA CYS A 86 7.12 -6.34 10.21
C CYS A 86 7.61 -7.42 9.22
N ARG A 87 8.54 -8.29 9.66
CA ARG A 87 9.05 -9.39 8.83
C ARG A 87 8.18 -10.64 8.87
N GLU A 88 7.25 -10.74 9.81
CA GLU A 88 6.38 -11.91 9.94
C GLU A 88 5.22 -11.84 8.95
N SER A 89 5.05 -12.90 8.15
CA SER A 89 3.97 -12.99 7.16
C SER A 89 2.58 -12.99 7.81
N GLU A 90 2.46 -13.46 9.05
CA GLU A 90 1.20 -13.44 9.81
C GLU A 90 0.73 -12.01 10.09
N VAL A 91 1.68 -11.13 10.44
CA VAL A 91 1.41 -9.71 10.69
C VAL A 91 1.07 -9.00 9.37
N ALA A 92 1.82 -9.30 8.30
CA ALA A 92 1.49 -8.81 6.96
C ALA A 92 0.07 -9.24 6.54
N GLY A 93 -0.33 -10.48 6.82
CA GLY A 93 -1.68 -10.98 6.57
C GLY A 93 -2.77 -10.27 7.40
N LEU A 94 -2.47 -9.88 8.64
CA LEU A 94 -3.38 -9.10 9.47
C LEU A 94 -3.58 -7.70 8.90
N VAL A 95 -2.49 -7.02 8.52
CA VAL A 95 -2.56 -5.69 7.90
C VAL A 95 -3.28 -5.76 6.56
N LEU A 96 -3.03 -6.80 5.75
CA LEU A 96 -3.73 -7.03 4.48
C LEU A 96 -5.25 -7.16 4.68
N LYS A 97 -5.69 -7.91 5.70
CA LYS A 97 -7.13 -8.02 6.04
C LYS A 97 -7.73 -6.69 6.48
N ALA A 98 -7.00 -5.92 7.29
CA ALA A 98 -7.42 -4.59 7.70
C ALA A 98 -7.55 -3.65 6.49
N MET A 99 -6.59 -3.69 5.57
CA MET A 99 -6.63 -2.95 4.31
C MET A 99 -7.79 -3.38 3.42
N ASP A 100 -8.06 -4.67 3.25
CA ASP A 100 -9.19 -5.13 2.45
C ASP A 100 -10.52 -4.64 3.03
N THR A 101 -10.68 -4.73 4.36
CA THR A 101 -11.87 -4.22 5.07
C THR A 101 -12.03 -2.71 4.91
N TRP A 102 -10.93 -1.96 5.07
CA TRP A 102 -10.91 -0.51 4.94
C TRP A 102 -11.19 -0.07 3.50
N GLY A 103 -10.60 -0.75 2.53
CA GLY A 103 -10.79 -0.48 1.11
C GLY A 103 -12.24 -0.71 0.69
N ARG A 104 -12.85 -1.84 1.08
CA ARG A 104 -14.28 -2.10 0.84
C ARG A 104 -15.18 -1.04 1.47
N SER A 105 -14.87 -0.63 2.70
CA SER A 105 -15.61 0.43 3.41
C SER A 105 -15.55 1.78 2.67
N ASN A 106 -14.45 2.04 1.95
CA ASN A 106 -14.26 3.23 1.12
C ASN A 106 -14.70 3.04 -0.35
N THR A 107 -15.51 2.01 -0.64
CA THR A 107 -16.04 1.71 -1.98
C THR A 107 -14.92 1.48 -3.01
N LEU A 108 -13.75 1.00 -2.58
CA LEU A 108 -12.69 0.56 -3.49
C LEU A 108 -13.08 -0.78 -4.11
N LYS A 109 -12.77 -0.93 -5.39
CA LYS A 109 -12.99 -2.19 -6.11
C LYS A 109 -11.93 -3.22 -5.73
N GLY A 110 -12.25 -4.50 -5.89
CA GLY A 110 -11.34 -5.59 -5.49
C GLY A 110 -9.95 -5.57 -6.17
N PHE A 111 -9.84 -4.99 -7.35
CA PHE A 111 -8.56 -4.81 -8.06
C PHE A 111 -7.79 -3.55 -7.63
N GLU A 112 -8.43 -2.62 -6.93
CA GLU A 112 -7.80 -1.44 -6.33
C GLU A 112 -7.19 -1.76 -4.97
N ILE A 113 -7.53 -2.91 -4.38
CA ILE A 113 -7.00 -3.36 -3.10
C ILE A 113 -5.72 -4.18 -3.35
N PRO A 114 -4.58 -3.82 -2.71
CA PRO A 114 -3.35 -4.59 -2.80
C PRO A 114 -3.57 -6.04 -2.37
N LYS A 115 -2.99 -7.00 -3.12
CA LYS A 115 -3.08 -8.44 -2.81
C LYS A 115 -1.90 -8.93 -1.98
N ALA A 116 -0.77 -8.25 -2.07
CA ALA A 116 0.37 -8.49 -1.21
C ALA A 116 0.86 -7.15 -0.64
N VAL A 117 1.30 -7.20 0.61
CA VAL A 117 1.84 -6.05 1.33
C VAL A 117 3.19 -6.42 1.93
N TYR A 118 4.13 -5.48 1.89
CA TYR A 118 5.35 -5.53 2.67
C TYR A 118 5.26 -4.51 3.78
N LEU A 119 5.55 -4.93 5.01
CA LEU A 119 5.59 -4.03 6.15
C LEU A 119 7.00 -3.50 6.30
N GLU A 120 7.12 -2.19 6.23
CA GLU A 120 8.36 -1.48 6.46
C GLU A 120 8.39 -0.96 7.90
N SER A 121 9.51 -1.22 8.57
CA SER A 121 9.73 -0.73 9.92
C SER A 121 10.27 0.70 9.96
N ASP A 122 11.00 1.12 8.91
CA ASP A 122 11.55 2.47 8.80
C ASP A 122 10.59 3.41 8.04
N PRO A 123 10.12 4.51 8.64
CA PRO A 123 9.23 5.42 7.94
C PRO A 123 9.92 6.10 6.76
N PHE A 124 9.16 6.37 5.69
CA PHE A 124 9.66 7.19 4.58
C PHE A 124 9.97 8.59 5.11
N SER A 125 11.16 9.08 4.80
CA SER A 125 11.67 10.36 5.26
C SER A 125 12.25 11.15 4.08
N ILE A 126 12.58 12.42 4.32
CA ILE A 126 13.29 13.22 3.31
C ILE A 126 14.76 12.77 3.26
N GLU A 127 15.31 12.32 4.39
CA GLU A 127 16.71 11.89 4.55
C GLU A 127 17.00 10.58 3.81
N ASN A 128 16.08 9.60 3.86
CA ASN A 128 16.20 8.38 3.05
C ASN A 128 15.87 8.62 1.55
N GLY A 129 15.55 9.86 1.19
CA GLY A 129 15.27 10.27 -0.19
C GLY A 129 13.95 9.74 -0.75
N LEU A 130 13.14 9.07 0.08
CA LEU A 130 11.87 8.47 -0.32
C LEU A 130 10.72 9.48 -0.31
N LEU A 131 10.81 10.55 0.47
CA LEU A 131 9.84 11.64 0.46
C LEU A 131 10.34 12.87 -0.31
N THR A 132 9.39 13.61 -0.88
CA THR A 132 9.57 15.01 -1.29
C THR A 132 9.54 15.93 -0.07
N PRO A 133 10.04 17.17 -0.19
CA PRO A 133 9.87 18.19 0.85
C PRO A 133 8.40 18.45 1.24
N THR A 134 7.47 18.05 0.38
CA THR A 134 6.02 18.11 0.61
C THR A 134 5.46 16.83 1.24
N LEU A 135 6.31 15.97 1.80
CA LEU A 135 5.96 14.69 2.44
C LEU A 135 5.21 13.71 1.53
N LYS A 136 5.37 13.84 0.21
CA LYS A 136 4.81 12.89 -0.76
C LYS A 136 5.86 11.86 -1.15
N VAL A 137 5.45 10.61 -1.29
CA VAL A 137 6.35 9.54 -1.73
C VAL A 137 6.87 9.81 -3.14
N LYS A 138 8.19 9.86 -3.30
CA LYS A 138 8.87 9.93 -4.59
C LYS A 138 8.81 8.56 -5.26
N ARG A 139 7.76 8.33 -6.06
CA ARG A 139 7.55 7.05 -6.76
C ARG A 139 8.80 6.48 -7.46
N PRO A 140 9.61 7.27 -8.19
CA PRO A 140 10.80 6.73 -8.85
C PRO A 140 11.88 6.26 -7.86
N ALA A 141 12.08 7.00 -6.77
CA ALA A 141 13.04 6.66 -5.73
C ALA A 141 12.58 5.44 -4.92
N ALA A 142 11.31 5.44 -4.49
CA ALA A 142 10.70 4.30 -3.80
C ALA A 142 10.70 3.04 -4.67
N LYS A 143 10.38 3.16 -5.96
CA LYS A 143 10.48 2.03 -6.90
C LYS A 143 11.90 1.48 -6.98
N ALA A 144 12.91 2.34 -7.08
CA ALA A 144 14.31 1.91 -7.16
C ALA A 144 14.78 1.26 -5.86
N HIS A 145 14.37 1.80 -4.70
CA HIS A 145 14.73 1.28 -3.39
C HIS A 145 14.10 -0.09 -3.11
N TYR A 146 12.82 -0.24 -3.45
CA TYR A 146 12.04 -1.44 -3.16
C TYR A 146 11.86 -2.37 -4.36
N VAL A 147 12.68 -2.24 -5.40
CA VAL A 147 12.52 -3.03 -6.63
C VAL A 147 12.59 -4.54 -6.35
N GLN A 148 13.51 -4.96 -5.48
CA GLN A 148 13.67 -6.36 -5.11
C GLN A 148 12.43 -6.86 -4.34
N THR A 149 12.03 -6.13 -3.30
CA THR A 149 10.84 -6.44 -2.49
C THR A 149 9.58 -6.53 -3.34
N ILE A 150 9.35 -5.58 -4.25
CA ILE A 150 8.22 -5.59 -5.19
C ILE A 150 8.26 -6.84 -6.06
N THR A 151 9.44 -7.19 -6.57
CA THR A 151 9.63 -8.39 -7.40
C THR A 151 9.31 -9.66 -6.62
N ASP A 152 9.79 -9.75 -5.38
CA ASP A 152 9.54 -10.90 -4.50
C ASP A 152 8.05 -11.02 -4.11
N LEU A 153 7.38 -9.88 -3.85
CA LEU A 153 5.94 -9.84 -3.62
C LEU A 153 5.17 -10.37 -4.84
N TYR A 154 5.51 -9.91 -6.05
CA TYR A 154 4.87 -10.42 -7.26
C TYR A 154 5.18 -11.90 -7.52
N ALA A 155 6.39 -12.36 -7.23
CA ALA A 155 6.76 -13.77 -7.35
C ALA A 155 5.95 -14.64 -6.37
N SER A 156 5.79 -14.20 -5.11
CA SER A 156 4.97 -14.91 -4.13
C SER A 156 3.49 -14.97 -4.52
N LEU A 157 2.95 -13.91 -5.12
CA LEU A 157 1.58 -13.89 -5.65
C LEU A 157 1.37 -14.85 -6.83
N GLN A 158 2.36 -14.94 -7.72
CA GLN A 158 2.33 -15.90 -8.84
C GLN A 158 2.44 -17.34 -8.34
N ALA A 159 3.24 -17.60 -7.30
CA ALA A 159 3.36 -18.93 -6.70
C ALA A 159 2.09 -19.37 -5.94
N ALA A 160 1.27 -18.41 -5.50
CA ALA A 160 0.01 -18.67 -4.79
C ALA A 160 -1.23 -18.72 -5.70
N SER A 161 -1.07 -18.47 -7.02
CA SER A 161 -2.15 -18.47 -8.02
C SER A 161 -2.27 -19.78 -8.79
#